data_AF-A0A9D6L460-F1
#
_entry.id   AF-A0A9D6L460-F1
#
_cell.length_a   1.000
_cell.length_b   1.000
_cell.length_c   1.000
_cell.angle_alpha   90.00
_cell.angle_beta   90.00
_cell.angle_gamma   90.00
#
_symmetry.space_group_name_H-M   'P 1'
#
loop_
_entity.id
_entity.type
_entity.pdbx_description
1 polymer ?
#
loop_
_entity_poly.entity_id
_entity_poly.type
_entity_poly.pdbx_seq_one_letter_code
_entity_poly.pdbx_strand_id
1 'polypeptide(L)'
;LRVRSIQAFHDELVRAVALGADYLVVHPGASRGGDARQAAGAVAQSLRQAARNVKLGSLRILLENTAGQGTVLGSTFSELKFILDLCPDLPVGVCIDTAHMFAAGFNIREAEGLDKTLQAIQSTVGLARVYIIHCNDSKTPLASRVDRHEHIGEGKIGLDAFRRILNHPLLAPAAAGQEKEPAAGGVGRAFILETPIDKPGDDLKNVRTLWKLSGKPAPVPAGSAAPRDGFRVRAKKRKRPAARKTSSKKRAAARSRGVAKKKR
;
A
#
# COMPACT_ATOMS: atom_id res chain seq x y z
N LEU A 1 5.52 11.92 -19.06
CA LEU A 1 5.19 11.07 -17.90
C LEU A 1 3.92 11.53 -17.17
N ARG A 2 3.87 12.76 -16.65
CA ARG A 2 2.73 13.30 -15.89
C ARG A 2 1.35 13.08 -16.55
N VAL A 3 1.21 13.35 -17.85
CA VAL A 3 -0.05 13.11 -18.59
C VAL A 3 -0.52 11.65 -18.51
N ARG A 4 0.39 10.68 -18.63
CA ARG A 4 0.06 9.26 -18.53
C ARG A 4 -0.36 8.87 -17.11
N SER A 5 0.28 9.46 -16.09
CA SER A 5 -0.11 9.24 -14.69
C SER A 5 -1.49 9.82 -14.38
N ILE A 6 -1.82 10.99 -14.94
CA ILE A 6 -3.17 11.58 -14.81
C ILE A 6 -4.22 10.66 -15.44
N GLN A 7 -3.98 10.16 -16.66
CA GLN A 7 -4.91 9.24 -17.30
C GLN A 7 -5.07 7.94 -16.51
N ALA A 8 -3.96 7.33 -16.08
CA ALA A 8 -4.03 6.11 -15.28
C ALA A 8 -4.80 6.31 -13.97
N PHE A 9 -4.59 7.44 -13.28
CA PHE A 9 -5.32 7.76 -12.05
C PHE A 9 -6.81 8.07 -12.32
N HIS A 10 -7.14 8.73 -13.42
CA HIS A 10 -8.54 8.87 -13.87
C HIS A 10 -9.20 7.50 -14.04
N ASP A 11 -8.52 6.55 -14.70
CA ASP A 11 -9.05 5.22 -14.89
C ASP A 11 -9.21 4.45 -13.55
N GLU A 12 -8.33 4.68 -12.57
CA GLU A 12 -8.50 4.13 -11.21
C GLU A 12 -9.71 4.75 -10.48
N LEU A 13 -9.94 6.05 -10.61
CA LEU A 13 -11.14 6.69 -10.04
C LEU A 13 -12.42 6.10 -10.62
N VAL A 14 -12.48 5.91 -11.95
CA VAL A 14 -13.61 5.28 -12.62
C VAL A 14 -13.83 3.84 -12.13
N ARG A 15 -12.75 3.06 -11.98
CA ARG A 15 -12.82 1.70 -11.43
C ARG A 15 -13.30 1.68 -9.99
N ALA A 16 -12.76 2.55 -9.13
CA ALA A 16 -13.10 2.62 -7.72
C ALA A 16 -14.58 3.00 -7.54
N VAL A 17 -15.10 3.95 -8.31
CA VAL A 17 -16.53 4.29 -8.33
C VAL A 17 -17.37 3.08 -8.78
N ALA A 18 -16.97 2.40 -9.86
CA ALA A 18 -17.72 1.24 -10.37
C ALA A 18 -17.74 0.06 -9.38
N LEU A 19 -16.72 -0.08 -8.53
CA LEU A 19 -16.65 -1.08 -7.47
C LEU A 19 -17.43 -0.67 -6.21
N GLY A 20 -17.91 0.58 -6.12
CA GLY A 20 -18.51 1.13 -4.91
C GLY A 20 -17.51 1.25 -3.76
N ALA A 21 -16.22 1.48 -4.06
CA ALA A 21 -15.19 1.62 -3.05
C ALA A 21 -15.38 2.92 -2.24
N ASP A 22 -15.20 2.84 -0.92
CA ASP A 22 -15.23 4.02 -0.05
C ASP A 22 -13.98 4.90 -0.23
N TYR A 23 -12.83 4.27 -0.47
CA TYR A 23 -11.52 4.92 -0.49
C TYR A 23 -10.64 4.47 -1.65
N LEU A 24 -9.86 5.39 -2.21
CA LEU A 24 -8.75 5.11 -3.13
C LEU A 24 -7.46 5.72 -2.56
N VAL A 25 -6.55 4.87 -2.10
CA VAL A 25 -5.25 5.28 -1.53
C VAL A 25 -4.23 5.51 -2.64
N VAL A 26 -3.43 6.57 -2.53
CA VAL A 26 -2.38 6.90 -3.48
C VAL A 26 -1.19 7.60 -2.80
N HIS A 27 0.02 7.20 -3.17
CA HIS A 27 1.22 7.97 -2.83
C HIS A 27 1.21 9.31 -3.60
N PRO A 28 1.54 10.46 -2.97
CA PRO A 28 1.47 11.76 -3.63
C PRO A 28 2.32 11.90 -4.90
N GLY A 29 3.42 11.16 -4.99
CA GLY A 29 4.36 11.21 -6.11
C GLY A 29 5.74 11.69 -5.68
N ALA A 30 6.53 12.24 -6.62
CA ALA A 30 7.91 12.64 -6.36
C ALA A 30 8.28 13.94 -7.10
N SER A 31 9.16 14.76 -6.51
CA SER A 31 9.63 16.02 -7.12
C SER A 31 10.61 15.79 -8.27
N ARG A 32 11.23 14.61 -8.34
CA ARG A 32 12.23 14.24 -9.36
C ARG A 32 13.39 15.24 -9.49
N GLY A 33 13.81 15.82 -8.36
CA GLY A 33 14.90 16.79 -8.28
C GLY A 33 14.48 18.25 -8.40
N GLY A 34 13.18 18.51 -8.60
CA GLY A 34 12.60 19.86 -8.51
C GLY A 34 12.23 20.27 -7.08
N ASP A 35 11.75 21.49 -6.94
CA ASP A 35 11.23 22.01 -5.68
C ASP A 35 10.02 21.21 -5.19
N ALA A 36 10.05 20.80 -3.92
CA ALA A 36 9.03 19.93 -3.33
C ALA A 36 7.66 20.61 -3.27
N ARG A 37 7.61 21.93 -3.03
CA ARG A 37 6.35 22.68 -2.92
C ARG A 37 5.70 22.86 -4.29
N GLN A 38 6.47 23.18 -5.32
CA GLN A 38 6.00 23.19 -6.71
C GLN A 38 5.51 21.82 -7.15
N ALA A 39 6.24 20.75 -6.80
CA ALA A 39 5.83 19.39 -7.10
C ALA A 39 4.52 19.02 -6.40
N ALA A 40 4.35 19.36 -5.13
CA ALA A 40 3.10 19.16 -4.40
C ALA A 40 1.92 19.94 -5.02
N GLY A 41 2.15 21.18 -5.47
CA GLY A 41 1.15 21.93 -6.25
C GLY A 41 0.78 21.24 -7.58
N ALA A 42 1.76 20.66 -8.26
CA ALA A 42 1.54 19.86 -9.46
C ALA A 42 0.74 18.57 -9.17
N VAL A 43 0.92 17.95 -8.01
CA VAL A 43 0.10 16.81 -7.56
C VAL A 43 -1.36 17.23 -7.41
N ALA A 44 -1.63 18.32 -6.67
CA ALA A 44 -2.99 18.84 -6.48
C ALA A 44 -3.70 19.11 -7.82
N GLN A 45 -3.02 19.77 -8.77
CA GLN A 45 -3.53 19.98 -10.12
C GLN A 45 -3.82 18.67 -10.86
N SER A 46 -2.96 17.66 -10.70
CA SER A 46 -3.11 16.36 -11.35
C SER A 46 -4.29 15.58 -10.79
N LEU A 47 -4.52 15.62 -9.47
CA LEU A 47 -5.71 15.04 -8.82
C LEU A 47 -6.99 15.68 -9.37
N ARG A 48 -7.05 17.02 -9.39
CA ARG A 48 -8.18 17.77 -9.93
C ARG A 48 -8.43 17.45 -11.39
N GLN A 49 -7.37 17.36 -12.21
CA GLN A 49 -7.50 17.01 -13.61
C GLN A 49 -8.01 15.58 -13.81
N ALA A 50 -7.49 14.61 -13.05
CA ALA A 50 -7.93 13.22 -13.14
C ALA A 50 -9.38 13.04 -12.68
N ALA A 51 -9.83 13.81 -11.69
CA ALA A 51 -11.22 13.76 -11.22
C ALA A 51 -12.23 14.50 -12.12
N ARG A 52 -11.77 15.24 -13.15
CA ARG A 52 -12.67 15.97 -14.06
C ARG A 52 -13.66 15.00 -14.70
N ASN A 53 -14.94 15.38 -14.66
CA ASN A 53 -16.07 14.63 -15.21
C ASN A 53 -16.29 13.24 -14.58
N VAL A 54 -15.64 12.94 -13.45
CA VAL A 54 -15.92 11.72 -12.66
C VAL A 54 -16.90 12.09 -11.55
N LYS A 55 -18.05 11.39 -11.48
CA LYS A 55 -18.98 11.51 -10.36
C LYS A 55 -18.47 10.65 -9.20
N LEU A 56 -17.71 11.25 -8.28
CA LEU A 56 -17.05 10.52 -7.19
C LEU A 56 -18.03 9.90 -6.18
N GLY A 57 -19.21 10.49 -5.98
CA GLY A 57 -20.18 9.97 -5.02
C GLY A 57 -19.60 9.92 -3.60
N SER A 58 -19.61 8.75 -2.98
CA SER A 58 -19.01 8.52 -1.65
C SER A 58 -17.49 8.27 -1.68
N LEU A 59 -16.90 8.04 -2.87
CA LEU A 59 -15.47 7.73 -3.00
C LEU A 59 -14.61 8.91 -2.51
N ARG A 60 -13.67 8.63 -1.62
CA ARG A 60 -12.66 9.58 -1.15
C ARG A 60 -11.25 9.17 -1.56
N ILE A 61 -10.49 10.13 -2.08
CA ILE A 61 -9.06 9.94 -2.40
C ILE A 61 -8.25 10.10 -1.11
N LEU A 62 -7.40 9.14 -0.79
CA LEU A 62 -6.55 9.21 0.40
C LEU A 62 -5.08 9.36 -0.01
N LEU A 63 -4.44 10.45 0.41
CA LEU A 63 -3.01 10.64 0.24
C LEU A 63 -2.27 9.90 1.36
N GLU A 64 -1.41 8.99 0.99
CA GLU A 64 -0.62 8.22 1.95
C GLU A 64 0.67 8.96 2.32
N ASN A 65 1.06 8.95 3.61
CA ASN A 65 2.42 9.37 3.96
C ASN A 65 3.43 8.36 3.43
N THR A 66 4.64 8.82 3.12
CA THR A 66 5.69 7.99 2.53
C THR A 66 6.94 7.97 3.41
N ALA A 67 7.82 7.00 3.20
CA ALA A 67 9.12 6.94 3.88
C ALA A 67 10.07 8.11 3.52
N GLY A 68 9.75 8.90 2.48
CA GLY A 68 10.65 9.97 2.00
C GLY A 68 11.88 9.47 1.25
N GLN A 69 11.77 8.33 0.57
CA GLN A 69 12.87 7.79 -0.22
C GLN A 69 13.17 8.67 -1.44
N GLY A 70 14.43 9.07 -1.63
CA GLY A 70 14.86 9.87 -2.76
C GLY A 70 14.15 11.22 -2.85
N THR A 71 13.24 11.37 -3.81
CA THR A 71 12.50 12.62 -4.08
C THR A 71 10.99 12.47 -3.87
N VAL A 72 10.54 11.37 -3.24
CA VAL A 72 9.13 11.11 -2.97
C VAL A 72 8.58 12.12 -1.96
N LEU A 73 7.37 12.60 -2.23
CA LEU A 73 6.63 13.56 -1.39
C LEU A 73 5.75 12.83 -0.36
N GLY A 74 5.29 13.56 0.64
CA GLY A 74 4.40 13.03 1.68
C GLY A 74 5.15 12.42 2.85
N SER A 75 6.45 12.71 3.01
CA SER A 75 7.23 12.24 4.16
C SER A 75 6.96 13.03 5.42
N THR A 76 6.35 14.21 5.28
CA THR A 76 5.88 15.04 6.39
C THR A 76 4.37 15.29 6.26
N PHE A 77 3.69 15.44 7.40
CA PHE A 77 2.27 15.76 7.39
C PHE A 77 1.97 17.16 6.82
N SER A 78 2.93 18.09 6.89
CA SER A 78 2.80 19.41 6.28
C SER A 78 2.75 19.35 4.75
N GLU A 79 3.51 18.45 4.11
CA GLU A 79 3.42 18.23 2.66
C GLU A 79 2.04 17.68 2.27
N LEU A 80 1.52 16.72 3.03
CA LEU A 80 0.17 16.19 2.80
C LEU A 80 -0.88 17.29 2.98
N LYS A 81 -0.82 18.03 4.10
CA LYS A 81 -1.71 19.18 4.37
C LYS A 81 -1.70 20.16 3.20
N PHE A 82 -0.53 20.52 2.69
CA PHE A 82 -0.41 21.45 1.59
C PHE A 82 -1.14 20.97 0.32
N ILE A 83 -1.08 19.68 0.00
CA ILE A 83 -1.83 19.11 -1.13
C ILE A 83 -3.34 19.12 -0.85
N LEU A 84 -3.75 18.74 0.37
CA LEU A 84 -5.16 18.75 0.78
C LEU A 84 -5.77 20.15 0.65
N ASP A 85 -5.07 21.18 1.13
CA ASP A 85 -5.53 22.56 1.11
C ASP A 85 -5.68 23.13 -0.32
N LEU A 86 -4.99 22.54 -1.30
CA LEU A 86 -5.09 22.90 -2.72
C LEU A 86 -6.20 22.15 -3.48
N CYS A 87 -6.90 21.24 -2.83
CA CYS A 87 -7.99 20.44 -3.40
C CYS A 87 -9.32 20.60 -2.61
N PRO A 88 -9.77 21.83 -2.27
CA PRO A 88 -10.98 22.02 -1.46
C PRO A 88 -12.27 21.54 -2.15
N ASP A 89 -12.24 21.36 -3.47
CA ASP A 89 -13.32 20.92 -4.33
C ASP A 89 -13.41 19.39 -4.49
N LEU A 90 -12.48 18.63 -3.89
CA LEU A 90 -12.44 17.17 -3.98
C LEU A 90 -12.59 16.52 -2.60
N PRO A 91 -13.23 15.34 -2.52
CA PRO A 91 -13.21 14.53 -1.31
C PRO A 91 -11.82 13.90 -1.14
N VAL A 92 -10.91 14.63 -0.48
CA VAL A 92 -9.54 14.17 -0.19
C VAL A 92 -9.33 14.00 1.32
N GLY A 93 -8.67 12.91 1.69
CA GLY A 93 -8.22 12.62 3.05
C GLY A 93 -6.81 12.03 3.05
N VAL A 94 -6.45 11.35 4.13
CA VAL A 94 -5.13 10.79 4.39
C VAL A 94 -5.25 9.32 4.79
N CYS A 95 -4.32 8.52 4.27
CA CYS A 95 -3.97 7.21 4.79
C CYS A 95 -2.64 7.35 5.57
N ILE A 96 -2.55 6.76 6.76
CA ILE A 96 -1.31 6.75 7.53
C ILE A 96 -0.69 5.35 7.52
N ASP A 97 0.51 5.21 6.98
CA ASP A 97 1.32 4.01 7.07
C ASP A 97 2.35 4.12 8.20
N THR A 98 2.33 3.13 9.10
CA THR A 98 3.19 3.07 10.28
C THR A 98 4.66 2.81 9.95
N ALA A 99 4.96 1.98 8.94
CA ALA A 99 6.33 1.71 8.50
C ALA A 99 6.93 2.94 7.81
N HIS A 100 6.16 3.60 6.94
CA HIS A 100 6.55 4.85 6.29
C HIS A 100 6.82 5.95 7.29
N MET A 101 5.93 6.13 8.26
CA MET A 101 6.06 7.13 9.31
C MET A 101 7.31 6.88 10.17
N PHE A 102 7.55 5.62 10.55
CA PHE A 102 8.77 5.25 11.26
C PHE A 102 10.04 5.48 10.42
N ALA A 103 10.04 5.08 9.14
CA ALA A 103 11.15 5.32 8.24
C ALA A 103 11.38 6.81 7.94
N ALA A 104 10.34 7.66 8.02
CA ALA A 104 10.42 9.11 7.89
C ALA A 104 10.93 9.81 9.17
N GLY A 105 11.02 9.10 10.30
CA GLY A 105 11.64 9.58 11.53
C GLY A 105 10.69 9.81 12.70
N PHE A 106 9.41 9.45 12.57
CA PHE A 106 8.46 9.52 13.67
C PHE A 106 8.60 8.28 14.57
N ASN A 107 9.10 8.47 15.79
CA ASN A 107 9.41 7.37 16.70
C ASN A 107 8.17 6.79 17.41
N ILE A 108 7.23 6.23 16.63
CA ILE A 108 6.01 5.60 17.14
C ILE A 108 6.25 4.31 17.93
N ARG A 109 7.50 3.82 17.95
CA ARG A 109 7.89 2.69 18.79
C ARG A 109 7.69 3.00 20.26
N GLU A 110 7.96 4.22 20.70
CA GLU A 110 7.81 4.63 22.10
C GLU A 110 6.43 5.27 22.33
N ALA A 111 5.88 5.16 23.54
CA ALA A 111 4.57 5.74 23.87
C ALA A 111 4.54 7.26 23.66
N GLU A 112 5.52 7.99 24.22
CA GLU A 112 5.64 9.44 24.05
C GLU A 112 5.83 9.84 22.57
N GLY A 113 6.53 9.01 21.80
CA GLY A 113 6.74 9.26 20.38
C GLY A 113 5.46 9.07 19.55
N LEU A 114 4.62 8.09 19.90
CA LEU A 114 3.28 7.95 19.33
C LEU A 114 2.40 9.17 19.65
N ASP A 115 2.36 9.61 20.91
CA ASP A 115 1.55 10.77 21.33
C ASP A 115 1.95 12.04 20.58
N LYS A 116 3.26 12.34 20.52
CA LYS A 116 3.81 13.46 19.74
C LYS A 116 3.43 13.37 18.26
N THR A 117 3.46 12.17 17.70
CA THR A 117 3.12 11.94 16.30
C THR A 117 1.64 12.19 16.03
N LEU A 118 0.74 11.70 16.90
CA LEU A 118 -0.70 11.94 16.78
C LEU A 118 -1.05 13.42 16.97
N GLN A 119 -0.34 14.14 17.85
CA GLN A 119 -0.47 15.59 17.98
C GLN A 119 -0.01 16.32 16.71
N ALA A 120 1.09 15.88 16.10
CA ALA A 120 1.57 16.43 14.82
C ALA A 120 0.54 16.20 13.70
N ILE A 121 -0.08 15.01 13.62
CA ILE A 121 -1.18 14.74 12.69
C ILE A 121 -2.35 15.67 12.96
N GLN A 122 -2.79 15.77 14.22
CA GLN A 122 -3.94 16.59 14.61
C GLN A 122 -3.76 18.08 14.28
N SER A 123 -2.57 18.62 14.52
CA SER A 123 -2.23 20.03 14.26
C SER A 123 -1.99 20.35 12.78
N THR A 124 -1.80 19.34 11.92
CA THR A 124 -1.53 19.53 10.49
C THR A 124 -2.73 19.12 9.64
N VAL A 125 -2.83 17.83 9.30
CA VAL A 125 -3.90 17.29 8.44
C VAL A 125 -5.22 17.14 9.21
N GLY A 126 -5.16 17.03 10.54
CA GLY A 126 -6.28 16.72 11.42
C GLY A 126 -6.62 15.23 11.40
N LEU A 127 -6.83 14.63 12.58
CA LEU A 127 -7.23 13.22 12.70
C LEU A 127 -8.57 12.95 12.00
N ALA A 128 -9.37 13.99 11.78
CA ALA A 128 -10.64 13.95 11.06
C ALA A 128 -10.51 13.46 9.63
N ARG A 129 -9.36 13.75 9.04
CA ARG A 129 -9.08 13.45 7.65
C ARG A 129 -8.28 12.16 7.51
N VAL A 130 -7.97 11.46 8.60
CA VAL A 130 -7.30 10.15 8.59
C VAL A 130 -8.35 9.05 8.64
N TYR A 131 -8.53 8.36 7.52
CA TYR A 131 -9.58 7.36 7.33
C TYR A 131 -9.06 5.92 7.42
N ILE A 132 -7.82 5.70 6.97
CA ILE A 132 -7.16 4.40 6.94
C ILE A 132 -5.82 4.51 7.65
N ILE A 133 -5.48 3.46 8.39
CA ILE A 133 -4.13 3.23 8.87
C ILE A 133 -3.61 1.94 8.23
N HIS A 134 -2.57 2.04 7.42
CA HIS A 134 -1.77 0.89 7.04
C HIS A 134 -0.86 0.52 8.22
N CYS A 135 -1.11 -0.65 8.80
CA CYS A 135 -0.36 -1.17 9.95
C CYS A 135 0.73 -2.11 9.48
N ASN A 136 1.89 -1.57 9.17
CA ASN A 136 3.04 -2.34 8.73
C ASN A 136 4.19 -2.17 9.72
N ASP A 137 4.85 -3.27 10.11
CA ASP A 137 6.13 -3.18 10.82
C ASP A 137 7.22 -2.76 9.82
N SER A 138 8.35 -2.25 10.33
CA SER A 138 9.45 -1.78 9.50
C SER A 138 10.64 -2.72 9.59
N LYS A 139 11.12 -3.22 8.46
CA LYS A 139 12.38 -3.98 8.39
C LYS A 139 13.59 -3.06 8.64
N THR A 140 13.46 -1.77 8.31
CA THR A 140 14.55 -0.79 8.40
C THR A 140 14.48 0.02 9.70
N PRO A 141 15.63 0.58 10.18
CA PRO A 141 15.66 1.43 11.36
C PRO A 141 14.84 2.73 11.23
N LEU A 142 14.59 3.37 12.38
CA LEU A 142 13.98 4.70 12.48
C LEU A 142 14.74 5.70 11.59
N ALA A 143 14.01 6.58 10.90
CA ALA A 143 14.58 7.62 10.04
C ALA A 143 15.46 7.10 8.88
N SER A 144 15.32 5.83 8.48
CA SER A 144 16.10 5.24 7.37
C SER A 144 15.78 5.84 6.00
N ARG A 145 14.58 6.42 5.83
CA ARG A 145 13.99 6.78 4.54
C ARG A 145 13.91 5.64 3.53
N VAL A 146 13.81 4.41 4.04
CA VAL A 146 13.70 3.20 3.22
C VAL A 146 12.41 2.49 3.56
N ASP A 147 11.52 2.44 2.56
CA ASP A 147 10.28 1.68 2.59
C ASP A 147 10.57 0.18 2.41
N ARG A 148 10.52 -0.56 3.54
CA ARG A 148 10.54 -2.02 3.59
C ARG A 148 9.66 -2.49 4.75
N HIS A 149 8.46 -2.94 4.41
CA HIS A 149 7.54 -3.55 5.37
C HIS A 149 8.10 -4.86 5.93
N GLU A 150 7.66 -5.20 7.14
CA GLU A 150 7.97 -6.43 7.84
C GLU A 150 6.71 -6.99 8.52
N HIS A 151 6.71 -8.28 8.81
CA HIS A 151 5.64 -8.91 9.58
C HIS A 151 5.47 -8.26 10.97
N ILE A 152 4.25 -8.28 11.50
CA ILE A 152 3.89 -7.61 12.76
C ILE A 152 4.68 -8.22 13.93
N GLY A 153 5.56 -7.41 14.53
CA GLY A 153 6.39 -7.81 15.66
C GLY A 153 7.75 -8.38 15.28
N GLU A 154 8.04 -8.53 13.99
CA GLU A 154 9.32 -9.04 13.49
C GLU A 154 10.24 -7.91 12.99
N GLY A 155 9.75 -6.66 12.99
CA GLY A 155 10.48 -5.48 12.57
C GLY A 155 10.99 -4.62 13.72
N LYS A 156 11.26 -3.35 13.39
CA LYS A 156 11.86 -2.35 14.28
C LYS A 156 10.82 -1.51 15.03
N ILE A 157 9.53 -1.62 14.69
CA ILE A 157 8.42 -0.96 15.40
C ILE A 157 7.95 -1.84 16.57
N GLY A 158 7.73 -3.14 16.32
CA GLY A 158 7.48 -4.14 17.38
C GLY A 158 6.05 -4.17 17.93
N LEU A 159 5.72 -5.27 18.62
CA LEU A 159 4.36 -5.60 19.07
C LEU A 159 3.75 -4.57 20.03
N ASP A 160 4.56 -4.01 20.93
CA ASP A 160 4.05 -3.08 21.95
C ASP A 160 3.56 -1.77 21.35
N ALA A 161 4.19 -1.32 20.26
CA ALA A 161 3.74 -0.14 19.53
C ALA A 161 2.39 -0.39 18.84
N PHE A 162 2.22 -1.53 18.17
CA PHE A 162 0.92 -1.89 17.59
C PHE A 162 -0.17 -2.07 18.64
N ARG A 163 0.15 -2.62 19.81
CA ARG A 163 -0.79 -2.66 20.95
C ARG A 163 -1.23 -1.25 21.35
N ARG A 164 -0.30 -0.29 21.45
CA ARG A 164 -0.64 1.11 21.74
C ARG A 164 -1.50 1.73 20.65
N ILE A 165 -1.11 1.59 19.38
CA ILE A 165 -1.81 2.16 18.22
C ILE A 165 -3.26 1.67 18.15
N LEU A 166 -3.48 0.36 18.23
CA LEU A 166 -4.81 -0.25 18.11
C LEU A 166 -5.78 0.13 19.24
N ASN A 167 -5.23 0.44 20.42
CA ASN A 167 -5.99 0.79 21.62
C ASN A 167 -5.93 2.30 21.94
N HIS A 168 -5.34 3.11 21.06
CA HIS A 168 -5.14 4.53 21.35
C HIS A 168 -6.49 5.27 21.35
N PRO A 169 -6.83 6.04 22.39
CA PRO A 169 -8.13 6.72 22.49
C PRO A 169 -8.44 7.65 21.31
N LEU A 170 -7.43 8.36 20.79
CA LEU A 170 -7.60 9.26 19.62
C LEU A 170 -7.85 8.51 18.30
N LEU A 171 -7.53 7.23 18.22
CA LEU A 171 -7.71 6.40 17.02
C LEU A 171 -8.94 5.50 17.12
N ALA A 172 -9.52 5.36 18.31
CA ALA A 172 -10.73 4.59 18.54
C ALA A 172 -11.92 5.17 17.75
N PRO A 173 -12.91 4.34 17.39
CA PRO A 173 -14.19 4.82 16.87
C PRO A 173 -14.84 5.78 17.88
N ALA A 174 -15.47 6.85 17.41
CA ALA A 174 -16.34 7.65 18.26
C ALA A 174 -17.45 6.74 18.84
N ALA A 175 -17.72 6.84 20.14
CA ALA A 175 -18.75 6.04 20.79
C ALA A 175 -20.12 6.32 20.15
N ALA A 176 -20.88 5.26 19.85
CA ALA A 176 -22.23 5.38 19.33
C ALA A 176 -23.13 6.17 20.31
N GLY A 177 -23.81 7.21 19.82
CA GLY A 177 -24.78 8.00 20.60
C GLY A 177 -24.36 9.43 20.96
N GLN A 178 -23.21 9.93 20.50
CA GLN A 178 -22.93 11.37 20.53
C GLN A 178 -23.40 12.00 19.22
N GLU A 179 -24.55 12.69 19.27
CA GLU A 179 -25.17 13.43 18.14
C GLU A 179 -24.39 14.68 17.68
N LYS A 180 -23.18 14.90 18.18
CA LYS A 180 -22.29 15.88 17.57
C LYS A 180 -21.69 15.21 16.34
N GLU A 181 -21.84 15.86 15.19
CA GLU A 181 -20.97 15.70 14.00
C GLU A 181 -19.67 15.04 14.44
N PRO A 182 -19.45 13.78 14.03
CA PRO A 182 -18.48 12.90 14.67
C PRO A 182 -17.18 13.66 14.79
N ALA A 183 -16.69 13.83 16.02
CA ALA A 183 -15.42 14.46 16.25
C ALA A 183 -14.40 13.75 15.36
N ALA A 184 -14.07 14.37 14.24
CA ALA A 184 -13.01 13.91 13.37
C ALA A 184 -13.04 12.40 13.02
N GLY A 185 -14.00 11.95 12.18
CA GLY A 185 -13.93 10.64 11.49
C GLY A 185 -14.99 9.60 11.88
N GLY A 186 -16.26 9.90 11.67
CA GLY A 186 -17.44 9.15 12.17
C GLY A 186 -17.82 7.82 11.57
N VAL A 187 -16.87 7.07 11.05
CA VAL A 187 -17.00 5.62 10.89
C VAL A 187 -15.66 5.10 11.38
N GLY A 188 -15.63 4.08 12.26
CA GLY A 188 -14.37 3.58 12.81
C GLY A 188 -13.28 3.44 11.74
N ARG A 189 -12.04 3.81 12.07
CA ARG A 189 -10.93 3.77 11.11
C ARG A 189 -10.64 2.34 10.68
N ALA A 190 -10.38 2.14 9.39
CA ALA A 190 -9.93 0.85 8.89
C ALA A 190 -8.43 0.70 9.13
N PHE A 191 -8.03 -0.47 9.64
CA PHE A 191 -6.63 -0.87 9.79
C PHE A 191 -6.33 -1.94 8.74
N ILE A 192 -5.41 -1.65 7.82
CA ILE A 192 -5.08 -2.49 6.67
C ILE A 192 -3.64 -3.00 6.80
N LEU A 193 -3.39 -4.24 6.42
CA LEU A 193 -2.07 -4.86 6.44
C LEU A 193 -1.53 -4.97 5.01
N GLU A 194 -0.29 -4.53 4.82
CA GLU A 194 0.50 -4.69 3.60
C GLU A 194 1.84 -5.38 3.92
N THR A 195 1.82 -6.20 4.97
CA THR A 195 2.96 -7.02 5.39
C THR A 195 3.36 -8.00 4.28
N PRO A 196 4.63 -8.41 4.21
CA PRO A 196 5.07 -9.40 3.23
C PRO A 196 4.29 -10.71 3.34
N ILE A 197 4.29 -11.49 2.25
CA ILE A 197 3.77 -12.85 2.20
C ILE A 197 4.94 -13.74 1.75
N ASP A 198 5.72 -14.23 2.71
CA ASP A 198 6.85 -15.13 2.44
C ASP A 198 6.35 -16.56 2.20
N LYS A 199 5.26 -16.94 2.88
CA LYS A 199 4.54 -18.20 2.69
C LYS A 199 3.02 -18.02 2.82
N PRO A 200 2.21 -18.94 2.25
CA PRO A 200 0.76 -18.89 2.40
C PRO A 200 0.33 -18.84 3.88
N GLY A 201 -0.56 -17.90 4.21
CA GLY A 201 -1.12 -17.73 5.55
C GLY A 201 -0.43 -16.68 6.44
N ASP A 202 0.66 -16.06 6.00
CA ASP A 202 1.31 -15.00 6.76
C ASP A 202 0.41 -13.76 6.96
N ASP A 203 -0.40 -13.43 5.97
CA ASP A 203 -1.45 -12.41 6.06
C ASP A 203 -2.44 -12.70 7.20
N LEU A 204 -2.95 -13.93 7.27
CA LEU A 204 -3.85 -14.36 8.33
C LEU A 204 -3.17 -14.37 9.70
N LYS A 205 -1.89 -14.76 9.76
CA LYS A 205 -1.07 -14.66 10.98
C LYS A 205 -1.00 -13.21 11.45
N ASN A 206 -0.67 -12.27 10.57
CA ASN A 206 -0.56 -10.85 10.93
C ASN A 206 -1.91 -10.25 11.37
N VAL A 207 -3.00 -10.56 10.66
CA VAL A 207 -4.37 -10.16 11.05
C VAL A 207 -4.71 -10.68 12.45
N ARG A 208 -4.45 -11.98 12.72
CA ARG A 208 -4.70 -12.58 14.05
C ARG A 208 -3.86 -11.93 15.13
N THR A 209 -2.61 -11.58 14.84
CA THR A 209 -1.74 -10.84 15.77
C THR A 209 -2.36 -9.50 16.12
N LEU A 210 -2.81 -8.69 15.14
CA LEU A 210 -3.47 -7.41 15.42
C LEU A 210 -4.75 -7.58 16.24
N TRP A 211 -5.59 -8.57 15.93
CA TRP A 211 -6.77 -8.87 16.76
C TRP A 211 -6.40 -9.17 18.21
N LYS A 212 -5.39 -10.04 18.43
CA LYS A 212 -4.88 -10.34 19.78
C LYS A 212 -4.38 -9.08 20.49
N LEU A 213 -3.65 -8.21 19.80
CA LEU A 213 -3.13 -6.97 20.37
C LEU A 213 -4.24 -5.94 20.68
N SER A 214 -5.32 -5.93 19.92
CA SER A 214 -6.48 -5.06 20.17
C SER A 214 -7.32 -5.46 21.39
N GLY A 215 -7.09 -6.65 21.94
CA GLY A 215 -7.92 -7.21 23.03
C GLY A 215 -9.35 -7.57 22.61
N LYS A 216 -9.72 -7.39 21.33
CA LYS A 216 -11.03 -7.72 20.78
C LYS A 216 -11.04 -9.15 20.25
N PRO A 217 -12.19 -9.86 20.32
CA PRO A 217 -12.30 -11.18 19.73
C PRO A 217 -12.14 -11.08 18.21
N ALA A 218 -11.32 -11.96 17.63
CA ALA A 218 -11.22 -12.06 16.18
C ALA A 218 -12.56 -12.50 15.59
N PRO A 219 -13.01 -11.94 14.45
CA PRO A 219 -14.22 -12.38 13.77
C PRO A 219 -14.12 -13.86 13.44
N VAL A 220 -15.15 -14.62 13.80
CA VAL A 220 -15.28 -16.02 13.38
C VAL A 220 -15.86 -16.02 11.96
N PRO A 221 -15.19 -16.58 10.95
CA PRO A 221 -15.74 -16.66 9.61
C PRO A 221 -17.06 -17.44 9.63
N ALA A 222 -18.11 -16.88 9.03
CA ALA A 222 -19.39 -17.57 8.91
C ALA A 222 -19.28 -18.70 7.87
N GLY A 223 -19.41 -19.96 8.32
CA GLY A 223 -19.59 -21.13 7.46
C GLY A 223 -18.32 -21.77 6.87
N SER A 224 -18.14 -23.06 7.19
CA SER A 224 -17.08 -23.98 6.73
C SER A 224 -15.66 -23.70 7.24
N ALA A 225 -14.90 -24.78 7.45
CA ALA A 225 -13.62 -24.83 8.15
C ALA A 225 -12.77 -23.57 7.98
N ALA A 226 -12.39 -22.95 9.11
CA ALA A 226 -11.59 -21.74 9.17
C ALA A 226 -10.54 -21.75 8.05
N PRO A 227 -10.56 -20.77 7.12
CA PRO A 227 -9.64 -20.77 5.99
C PRO A 227 -8.22 -20.89 6.55
N ARG A 228 -7.59 -22.04 6.28
CA ARG A 228 -6.28 -22.40 6.82
C ARG A 228 -5.18 -21.53 6.22
N ASP A 229 -5.42 -21.04 5.01
CA ASP A 229 -4.50 -20.24 4.23
C ASP A 229 -5.21 -18.92 3.89
N GLY A 230 -4.51 -17.78 4.05
CA GLY A 230 -5.01 -16.50 3.59
C GLY A 230 -5.03 -16.39 2.05
N PHE A 231 -4.92 -15.17 1.52
CA PHE A 231 -5.14 -14.88 0.10
C PHE A 231 -4.25 -15.75 -0.81
N ARG A 232 -4.84 -16.76 -1.47
CA ARG A 232 -4.14 -17.62 -2.42
C ARG A 232 -3.99 -16.90 -3.75
N VAL A 233 -2.81 -16.34 -4.03
CA VAL A 233 -2.45 -15.91 -5.39
C VAL A 233 -2.49 -17.15 -6.29
N ARG A 234 -3.40 -17.19 -7.27
CA ARG A 234 -3.46 -18.28 -8.25
C ARG A 234 -2.11 -18.37 -8.97
N ALA A 235 -1.35 -19.43 -8.70
CA ALA A 235 -0.11 -19.70 -9.42
C ALA A 235 -0.40 -19.75 -10.92
N LYS A 236 0.24 -18.87 -11.70
CA LYS A 236 0.25 -18.98 -13.17
C LYS A 236 0.83 -20.35 -13.51
N LYS A 237 0.03 -21.24 -14.11
CA LYS A 237 0.52 -22.49 -14.70
C LYS A 237 1.62 -22.14 -15.71
N ARG A 238 2.88 -22.32 -15.35
CA ARG A 238 3.99 -22.32 -16.30
C ARG A 238 3.72 -23.46 -17.27
N LYS A 239 3.34 -23.14 -18.52
CA LYS A 239 3.32 -24.13 -19.60
C LYS A 239 4.75 -24.69 -19.71
N ARG A 240 4.91 -25.99 -19.48
CA ARG A 240 6.17 -26.68 -19.75
C ARG A 240 6.53 -26.43 -21.22
N PRO A 241 7.76 -26.01 -21.55
CA PRO A 241 8.17 -25.96 -22.94
C PRO A 241 8.09 -27.38 -23.52
N ALA A 242 7.50 -27.50 -24.71
CA ALA A 242 7.40 -28.76 -25.42
C ALA A 242 8.82 -29.33 -25.63
N ALA A 243 8.99 -30.62 -25.31
CA ALA A 243 10.24 -31.32 -25.52
C ALA A 243 10.63 -31.26 -27.00
N ARG A 244 11.75 -30.61 -27.29
CA ARG A 244 12.33 -30.53 -28.63
C ARG A 244 12.83 -31.94 -28.98
N LYS A 245 12.14 -32.64 -29.90
CA LYS A 245 12.61 -33.93 -30.45
C LYS A 245 13.96 -33.71 -31.12
N THR A 246 15.03 -34.26 -30.54
CA THR A 246 16.35 -34.35 -31.18
C THR A 246 16.32 -35.50 -32.18
N SER A 247 16.30 -35.19 -33.48
CA SER A 247 16.50 -36.21 -34.52
C SER A 247 17.98 -36.56 -34.62
N SER A 248 18.38 -37.69 -34.05
CA SER A 248 19.70 -38.27 -34.28
C SER A 248 19.76 -38.87 -35.69
N LYS A 249 20.42 -38.16 -36.62
CA LYS A 249 20.83 -38.73 -37.91
C LYS A 249 21.93 -39.77 -37.66
N LYS A 250 21.55 -41.05 -37.63
CA LYS A 250 22.49 -42.17 -37.81
C LYS A 250 22.97 -42.17 -39.28
N ARG A 251 24.24 -41.83 -39.50
CA ARG A 251 24.96 -42.14 -40.74
C ARG A 251 25.37 -43.62 -40.68
N ALA A 252 24.79 -44.44 -41.54
CA ALA A 252 25.30 -45.77 -41.85
C ALA A 252 26.18 -45.67 -43.10
N ALA A 253 27.43 -46.14 -42.99
CA ALA A 253 28.33 -46.33 -44.10
C ALA A 253 28.21 -47.77 -44.61
N ALA A 254 27.95 -47.96 -45.90
CA ALA A 254 28.22 -49.21 -46.59
C ALA A 254 28.66 -48.90 -48.04
N ARG A 255 29.87 -49.35 -48.35
CA ARG A 255 30.53 -49.33 -49.66
C ARG A 255 29.81 -50.26 -50.64
N SER A 256 29.83 -49.95 -51.94
CA SER A 256 30.62 -50.70 -52.94
C SER A 256 30.28 -50.36 -54.41
N ARG A 257 31.35 -50.32 -55.23
CA ARG A 257 31.47 -50.55 -56.70
C ARG A 257 30.78 -49.53 -57.63
N GLY A 258 31.39 -49.00 -58.69
CA GLY A 258 32.72 -49.15 -59.29
C GLY A 258 32.79 -48.40 -60.65
N VAL A 259 33.99 -48.42 -61.25
CA VAL A 259 34.31 -48.22 -62.69
C VAL A 259 34.61 -46.79 -63.21
N ALA A 260 35.93 -46.52 -63.28
CA ALA A 260 36.75 -46.07 -64.42
C ALA A 260 36.21 -45.05 -65.47
N LYS A 261 36.96 -43.96 -65.73
CA LYS A 261 37.95 -43.85 -66.84
C LYS A 261 38.52 -42.43 -67.00
N LYS A 262 39.83 -42.39 -67.31
CA LYS A 262 40.66 -41.32 -67.90
C LYS A 262 39.94 -40.45 -68.95
N LYS A 263 40.31 -39.16 -69.04
CA LYS A 263 41.17 -38.61 -70.12
C LYS A 263 41.40 -37.08 -70.01
N ARG A 264 42.68 -36.75 -70.18
CA ARG A 264 43.32 -35.49 -70.63
C ARG A 264 43.31 -34.29 -69.69
#